data_AF-A0A096HGD3-F1
#
_entry.id   AF-A0A096HGD3-F1
#
_cell.length_a   1.000
_cell.length_b   1.000
_cell.length_c   1.000
_cell.angle_alpha   90.00
_cell.angle_beta   90.00
_cell.angle_gamma   90.00
#
_symmetry.space_group_name_H-M   'P 1'
#
loop_
_entity.id
_entity.type
_entity.pdbx_description
1 polymer ?
#
loop_
_entity_poly.entity_id
_entity_poly.type
_entity_poly.pdbx_seq_one_letter_code
_entity_poly.pdbx_strand_id
1 'polypeptide(L)'
;MNKAPSDFPRQHGFSALSGTQPKLSVVEIDGRYYLDQPDEDEIYQRYDVCADLVDQLITYCEKKKQPSYSWEALLNAVAHSLSKKPWGLTADENDWIMKKLKAHFIEA
;
A
#
# COMPACT_ATOMS: atom_id res chain seq x y z
N MET A 1 18.53 10.66 2.13
CA MET A 1 17.07 10.67 1.87
C MET A 1 16.75 9.42 1.09
N ASN A 2 16.00 8.52 1.71
CA ASN A 2 15.43 7.39 0.98
C ASN A 2 14.20 7.93 0.23
N LYS A 3 13.94 7.40 -0.97
CA LYS A 3 12.81 7.84 -1.79
C LYS A 3 11.96 6.64 -2.15
N ALA A 4 10.65 6.79 -2.04
CA ALA A 4 9.73 5.78 -2.55
C ALA A 4 9.89 5.67 -4.08
N PRO A 5 9.75 4.47 -4.65
CA PRO A 5 9.81 4.29 -6.09
C PRO A 5 8.71 5.11 -6.78
N SER A 6 8.96 5.51 -8.02
CA SER A 6 8.07 6.42 -8.77
C SER A 6 6.68 5.84 -9.04
N ASP A 7 6.52 4.52 -8.95
CA ASP A 7 5.25 3.83 -9.13
C ASP A 7 4.44 3.69 -7.83
N PHE A 8 4.99 4.09 -6.68
CA PHE A 8 4.25 4.11 -5.41
C PHE A 8 3.25 5.28 -5.37
N PRO A 9 2.01 5.08 -4.88
CA PRO A 9 1.01 6.14 -4.82
C PRO A 9 1.44 7.31 -3.92
N ARG A 10 1.16 8.53 -4.40
CA ARG A 10 1.54 9.80 -3.75
C ARG A 10 0.34 10.69 -3.42
N GLN A 11 -0.88 10.20 -3.64
CA GLN A 11 -2.10 11.00 -3.52
C GLN A 11 -2.55 11.18 -2.06
N HIS A 12 -3.28 12.27 -1.80
CA HIS A 12 -3.81 12.63 -0.50
C HIS A 12 -4.89 11.63 -0.07
N GLY A 13 -4.49 10.64 0.72
CA GLY A 13 -5.39 9.62 1.23
C GLY A 13 -4.86 8.87 2.42
N PHE A 14 -3.75 9.31 3.05
CA PHE A 14 -3.18 8.62 4.19
C PHE A 14 -4.17 8.59 5.35
N SER A 15 -4.94 7.51 5.40
CA SER A 15 -5.75 7.14 6.53
C SER A 15 -4.77 6.82 7.65
N ALA A 16 -4.88 7.53 8.77
CA ALA A 16 -3.97 7.38 9.91
C ALA A 16 -3.81 5.89 10.24
N LEU A 17 -2.59 5.36 10.10
CA LEU A 17 -2.27 4.06 10.69
C LEU A 17 -2.30 4.21 12.20
N SER A 18 -2.78 3.19 12.90
CA SER A 18 -2.63 3.10 14.35
C SER A 18 -1.12 3.13 14.68
N GLY A 19 -0.64 4.29 15.16
CA GLY A 19 0.77 4.52 15.51
C GLY A 19 1.46 5.71 14.82
N THR A 20 0.91 6.21 13.71
CA THR A 20 1.46 7.39 12.99
C THR A 20 0.32 8.38 12.73
N GLN A 21 0.39 9.56 13.35
CA GLN A 21 -0.49 10.65 13.00
C GLN A 21 -0.04 11.22 11.64
N PRO A 22 -0.91 11.27 10.62
CA PRO A 22 -0.61 12.02 9.41
C PRO A 22 -0.30 13.45 9.82
N LYS A 23 0.82 14.01 9.35
CA LYS A 23 1.11 15.41 9.61
C LYS A 23 0.18 16.20 8.71
N LEU A 24 -0.95 16.64 9.27
CA LEU A 24 -1.94 17.40 8.54
C LEU A 24 -1.40 18.82 8.30
N SER A 25 -0.53 18.96 7.30
CA SER A 25 -0.12 20.26 6.79
C SER A 25 -1.24 20.78 5.90
N VAL A 26 -1.76 21.96 6.23
CA VAL A 26 -2.75 22.66 5.40
C VAL A 26 -2.14 23.95 4.87
N VAL A 27 -2.30 24.19 3.57
CA VAL A 27 -1.91 25.44 2.92
C VAL A 27 -3.15 26.32 2.82
N GLU A 28 -3.08 27.52 3.38
CA GLU A 28 -4.13 28.54 3.18
C GLU A 28 -3.88 29.30 1.87
N ILE A 29 -4.87 29.28 0.97
CA ILE A 29 -4.89 30.10 -0.25
C ILE A 29 -6.24 30.79 -0.30
N ASP A 30 -6.24 32.13 -0.34
CA ASP A 30 -7.45 32.97 -0.38
C ASP A 30 -8.50 32.63 0.70
N GLY A 31 -8.07 32.35 1.93
CA GLY A 31 -8.95 32.01 3.06
C GLY A 31 -9.53 30.59 3.00
N ARG A 32 -9.03 29.73 2.10
CA ARG A 32 -9.37 28.31 2.01
C ARG A 32 -8.18 27.44 2.36
N TYR A 33 -8.42 26.41 3.17
CA TYR A 33 -7.40 25.44 3.57
C TYR A 33 -7.38 24.27 2.59
N TYR A 34 -6.23 24.01 2.00
CA TYR A 34 -5.95 22.86 1.15
C TYR A 34 -5.02 21.90 1.89
N LEU A 35 -5.18 20.59 1.71
CA LEU A 35 -4.19 19.64 2.21
C LEU A 35 -2.89 19.84 1.44
N ASP A 36 -1.79 20.02 2.16
CA ASP A 36 -0.46 20.05 1.56
C ASP A 36 -0.12 18.66 1.00
N GLN A 37 0.68 18.62 -0.07
CA GLN A 37 1.17 17.34 -0.60
C GLN A 37 2.03 16.68 0.48
N PRO A 38 1.88 15.36 0.70
CA PRO A 38 2.76 14.69 1.64
C PRO A 38 4.21 14.83 1.19
N ASP A 39 5.10 15.03 2.14
CA ASP A 39 6.52 15.17 1.83
C ASP A 39 7.15 13.81 1.45
N GLU A 40 8.34 13.83 0.84
CA GLU A 40 9.00 12.59 0.39
C GLU A 40 9.30 11.63 1.55
N ASP A 41 9.53 12.12 2.77
CA ASP A 41 9.82 11.28 3.92
C ASP A 41 8.54 10.57 4.39
N GLU A 42 7.38 11.25 4.41
CA GLU A 42 6.07 10.65 4.68
C GLU A 42 5.71 9.58 3.64
N ILE A 43 5.92 9.88 2.36
CA ILE A 43 5.70 8.93 1.27
C ILE A 43 6.65 7.72 1.43
N TYR A 44 7.90 7.95 1.80
CA TYR A 44 8.85 6.87 2.02
C TYR A 44 8.47 5.99 3.21
N GLN A 45 8.07 6.58 4.34
CA GLN A 45 7.57 5.82 5.50
C GLN A 45 6.37 4.96 5.14
N ARG A 46 5.46 5.50 4.33
CA ARG A 46 4.31 4.75 3.87
C ARG A 46 4.68 3.62 2.93
N TYR A 47 5.61 3.88 2.02
CA TYR A 47 6.18 2.88 1.14
C TYR A 47 6.84 1.75 1.92
N ASP A 48 7.63 2.05 2.95
CA ASP A 48 8.35 1.07 3.78
C ASP A 48 7.37 0.07 4.44
N VAL A 49 6.26 0.58 4.99
CA VAL A 49 5.18 -0.25 5.55
C VAL A 49 4.53 -1.14 4.49
N CYS A 50 4.24 -0.59 3.31
CA CYS A 50 3.62 -1.36 2.23
C CYS A 50 4.59 -2.41 1.65
N ALA A 51 5.88 -2.09 1.58
CA ALA A 51 6.93 -2.99 1.11
C ALA A 51 7.11 -4.18 2.05
N ASP A 52 7.17 -3.93 3.36
CA ASP A 52 7.19 -5.00 4.37
C ASP A 52 5.94 -5.88 4.29
N LEU A 53 4.76 -5.28 4.09
CA LEU A 53 3.53 -6.05 3.89
C LEU A 53 3.57 -6.91 2.62
N VAL A 54 4.17 -6.44 1.53
CA VAL A 54 4.39 -7.25 0.32
C VAL A 54 5.23 -8.48 0.64
N ASP A 55 6.34 -8.33 1.34
CA ASP A 55 7.23 -9.45 1.70
C ASP A 55 6.54 -10.47 2.62
N GLN A 56 5.76 -9.99 3.59
CA GLN A 56 4.92 -10.84 4.43
C GLN A 56 3.88 -11.62 3.61
N LEU A 57 3.24 -10.95 2.65
CA LEU A 57 2.22 -11.57 1.78
C LEU A 57 2.83 -12.56 0.79
N ILE A 58 4.03 -12.33 0.27
CA ILE A 58 4.77 -13.30 -0.54
C ILE A 58 4.98 -14.58 0.28
N THR A 59 5.58 -14.45 1.46
CA THR A 59 5.82 -15.58 2.37
C THR A 59 4.53 -16.31 2.73
N TYR A 60 3.45 -15.56 2.97
CA TYR A 60 2.13 -16.12 3.24
C TYR A 60 1.60 -16.92 2.03
N CYS A 61 1.66 -16.35 0.83
CA CYS A 61 1.15 -16.95 -0.39
C CYS A 61 1.88 -18.24 -0.73
N GLU A 62 3.21 -18.26 -0.62
CA GLU A 62 4.02 -19.47 -0.81
C GLU A 62 3.61 -20.59 0.14
N LYS A 63 3.45 -20.29 1.43
CA LYS A 63 3.00 -21.25 2.45
C LYS A 63 1.56 -21.72 2.22
N LYS A 64 0.70 -20.86 1.66
CA LYS A 64 -0.72 -21.14 1.45
C LYS A 64 -0.99 -21.84 0.11
N LYS A 65 -0.07 -21.77 -0.85
CA LYS A 65 -0.23 -22.32 -2.19
C LYS A 65 -0.48 -23.83 -2.14
N GLN A 66 -1.65 -24.24 -2.59
CA GLN A 66 -1.97 -25.66 -2.79
C GLN A 66 -1.76 -26.02 -4.26
N PRO A 67 -1.37 -27.28 -4.58
CA PRO A 67 -1.19 -27.72 -5.96
C PRO A 67 -2.45 -27.55 -6.83
N SER A 68 -3.64 -27.62 -6.22
CA SER A 68 -4.94 -27.55 -6.89
C SER A 68 -5.42 -26.13 -7.25
N TYR A 69 -4.82 -25.06 -6.69
CA TYR A 69 -5.24 -23.69 -6.96
C TYR A 69 -4.22 -22.95 -7.84
N SER A 70 -4.70 -22.14 -8.78
CA SER A 70 -3.84 -21.21 -9.52
C SER A 70 -3.37 -20.07 -8.61
N TRP A 71 -2.25 -19.44 -8.98
CA TRP A 71 -1.80 -18.21 -8.30
C TRP A 71 -2.85 -17.10 -8.38
N GLU A 72 -3.53 -16.96 -9.51
CA GLU A 72 -4.62 -16.00 -9.69
C GLU A 72 -5.74 -16.19 -8.66
N ALA A 73 -6.19 -17.43 -8.45
CA ALA A 73 -7.24 -17.73 -7.49
C ALA A 73 -6.83 -17.37 -6.05
N LEU A 74 -5.58 -17.65 -5.69
CA LEU A 74 -5.04 -17.29 -4.37
C LEU A 74 -4.91 -15.77 -4.21
N LEU A 75 -4.36 -15.08 -5.22
CA LEU A 75 -4.19 -13.63 -5.19
C LEU A 75 -5.53 -12.89 -5.17
N ASN A 76 -6.56 -13.40 -5.83
CA ASN A 76 -7.92 -12.86 -5.72
C ASN A 76 -8.47 -12.96 -4.30
N ALA A 77 -8.23 -14.07 -3.60
CA ALA A 77 -8.60 -14.22 -2.20
C ALA A 77 -7.82 -13.28 -1.26
N VAL A 78 -6.54 -13.04 -1.56
CA VAL A 78 -5.70 -12.07 -0.83
C VAL A 78 -6.22 -10.65 -1.04
N ALA A 79 -6.50 -10.23 -2.28
CA ALA A 79 -7.06 -8.91 -2.58
C ALA A 79 -8.38 -8.66 -1.82
N HIS A 80 -9.27 -9.65 -1.80
CA HIS A 80 -10.53 -9.58 -1.06
C HIS A 80 -10.33 -9.52 0.46
N SER A 81 -9.27 -10.12 0.98
CA SER A 81 -8.94 -10.07 2.40
C SER A 81 -8.34 -8.72 2.79
N LEU A 82 -7.48 -8.14 1.93
CA LEU A 82 -6.89 -6.82 2.14
C LEU A 82 -7.94 -5.71 2.18
N SER A 83 -8.89 -5.72 1.23
CA SER A 83 -9.94 -4.69 1.15
C SER A 83 -10.89 -4.68 2.37
N LYS A 84 -10.97 -5.77 3.12
CA LYS A 84 -11.83 -5.91 4.30
C LYS A 84 -11.13 -5.60 5.62
N LYS A 85 -9.80 -5.55 5.64
CA LYS A 85 -9.05 -5.36 6.88
C LYS A 85 -8.98 -3.88 7.20
N PRO A 86 -9.23 -3.47 8.46
CA PRO A 86 -9.13 -2.08 8.88
C PRO A 86 -7.66 -1.69 9.13
N TRP A 87 -6.80 -1.95 8.15
CA TRP A 87 -5.36 -1.66 8.20
C TRP A 87 -5.01 -0.25 7.73
N GLY A 88 -6.03 0.57 7.43
CA GLY A 88 -5.83 1.94 6.98
C GLY A 88 -5.14 2.06 5.63
N LEU A 89 -5.14 1.00 4.81
CA LEU A 89 -4.64 1.04 3.42
C LEU A 89 -5.66 1.74 2.53
N THR A 90 -5.17 2.61 1.65
CA THR A 90 -5.94 3.21 0.58
C THR A 90 -6.19 2.19 -0.54
N ALA A 91 -7.11 2.53 -1.46
CA ALA A 91 -7.31 1.74 -2.67
C ALA A 91 -6.02 1.65 -3.51
N ASP A 92 -5.32 2.77 -3.69
CA ASP A 92 -4.10 2.82 -4.53
C ASP A 92 -2.95 2.01 -3.92
N GLU A 93 -2.82 1.98 -2.59
CA GLU A 93 -1.82 1.15 -1.92
C GLU A 93 -2.15 -0.33 -2.02
N ASN A 94 -3.44 -0.70 -1.88
CA ASN A 94 -3.87 -2.07 -2.12
C ASN A 94 -3.57 -2.50 -3.56
N ASP A 95 -3.85 -1.64 -4.54
CA ASP A 95 -3.57 -1.90 -5.94
C ASP A 95 -2.07 -2.04 -6.21
N TRP A 96 -1.26 -1.18 -5.58
CA TRP A 96 0.20 -1.27 -5.65
C TRP A 96 0.72 -2.59 -5.06
N ILE A 97 0.27 -2.98 -3.87
CA ILE A 97 0.62 -4.26 -3.22
C ILE A 97 0.24 -5.43 -4.14
N MET A 98 -0.99 -5.44 -4.66
CA MET A 98 -1.46 -6.51 -5.55
C MET A 98 -0.67 -6.57 -6.86
N LYS A 99 -0.24 -5.42 -7.40
CA LYS A 99 0.64 -5.36 -8.58
C LYS A 99 1.99 -6.02 -8.29
N LYS A 100 2.61 -5.76 -7.15
CA LYS A 100 3.88 -6.40 -6.76
C LYS A 100 3.73 -7.91 -6.58
N LEU A 101 2.64 -8.37 -5.97
CA LEU A 101 2.36 -9.80 -5.82
C LEU A 101 2.14 -10.50 -7.17
N LYS A 102 1.40 -9.88 -8.09
CA LYS A 102 1.21 -10.42 -9.44
C LYS A 102 2.53 -10.50 -10.21
N ALA A 103 3.33 -9.44 -10.17
CA ALA A 103 4.64 -9.43 -10.79
C ALA A 103 5.54 -10.55 -10.23
N HIS A 104 5.44 -10.84 -8.93
CA HIS A 104 6.24 -11.89 -8.28
C HIS A 104 5.77 -13.33 -8.58
N PHE A 105 4.46 -13.59 -8.70
CA PHE A 105 3.94 -14.96 -8.82
C PHE A 105 3.42 -15.36 -10.21
N ILE A 106 3.10 -14.38 -11.06
CA ILE A 106 2.49 -14.60 -12.38
C ILE A 106 3.44 -14.19 -13.49
N GLU A 107 4.18 -13.10 -13.31
CA GLU A 107 5.09 -12.54 -14.33
C GLU A 107 6.56 -12.93 -14.12
N ALA A 108 6.87 -13.71 -13.08
CA ALA A 108 8.22 -14.17 -12.73
C ALA A 108 8.61 -15.49 -13.40
#